data_AF-A0A935WMI1-F1
#
_entry.id   AF-A0A935WMI1-F1
#
_cell.length_a   1.000
_cell.length_b   1.000
_cell.length_c   1.000
_cell.angle_alpha   90.00
_cell.angle_beta   90.00
_cell.angle_gamma   90.00
#
_symmetry.space_group_name_H-M   'P 1'
#
loop_
_entity.id
_entity.type
_entity.pdbx_description
1 polymer ?
#
loop_
_entity_poly.entity_id
_entity_poly.type
_entity_poly.pdbx_seq_one_letter_code
_entity_poly.pdbx_strand_id
1 'polypeptide(L)'
;GEDQPDDANKLDTGLRIVTKLSLSQQQAEAFSNLLAKALRRSRPTWRCAISHFFLIVEGDKAIKGMEQWIARPKAGARERAEMLFAYFFDRHDPVAVSALKRLSVPGLEALLRLVYRFIRPEEDNVHEASSYTPDVRDHAENARNVVLNAVIERPGPEAFHALQMIANDPEYASRKQRFQEIARGKAESDSEFPAWTAPEVVSFEKEHTAPVKTGEDLLRVVMSVLSDIQTHLDKADVSSRALLERAKDEDEVRNFMVEHMKFHSRKRFHAYRESEVADKDRPDIIVASTSAPVEVGMEVKHGDKPWTHKQLTTALDVQLAEDYLKPTTRRQGVFVVTKHSPRRWRDADTKVMHTFESIIEWLQGRALTLKKNSTGAISVRCFGLDATDKKPSNSKKPQSKPKKPKKKPKKRK
;
A
#
# COMPACT_ATOMS: atom_id res chain seq x y z
N GLY A 1 -12.41 -3.51 -42.89
CA GLY A 1 -11.46 -3.05 -43.90
C GLY A 1 -11.84 -1.69 -44.42
N GLU A 2 -13.14 -1.45 -44.66
CA GLU A 2 -13.61 -0.30 -45.47
C GLU A 2 -14.27 0.85 -44.68
N ASP A 3 -14.55 0.73 -43.38
CA ASP A 3 -15.19 1.81 -42.58
C ASP A 3 -14.23 2.61 -41.68
N GLN A 4 -12.93 2.66 -41.99
CA GLN A 4 -11.99 3.46 -41.19
C GLN A 4 -11.83 4.85 -41.81
N PRO A 5 -12.18 5.95 -41.11
CA PRO A 5 -11.98 7.29 -41.65
C PRO A 5 -10.51 7.55 -41.99
N ASP A 6 -10.26 8.33 -43.05
CA ASP A 6 -8.90 8.60 -43.54
C ASP A 6 -8.04 9.41 -42.57
N ASP A 7 -8.68 10.14 -41.64
CA ASP A 7 -8.01 11.02 -40.68
C ASP A 7 -7.98 10.42 -39.27
N ALA A 8 -6.80 9.98 -38.83
CA ALA A 8 -6.56 9.46 -37.50
C ALA A 8 -6.71 10.55 -36.40
N ASN A 9 -6.67 11.84 -36.74
CA ASN A 9 -6.88 12.93 -35.78
C ASN A 9 -8.33 13.02 -35.29
N LYS A 10 -9.31 12.45 -36.04
CA LYS A 10 -10.70 12.32 -35.58
C LYS A 10 -10.85 11.44 -34.33
N LEU A 11 -9.85 10.61 -34.03
CA LEU A 11 -9.80 9.77 -32.83
C LEU A 11 -9.37 10.53 -31.57
N ASP A 12 -8.70 11.69 -31.70
CA ASP A 12 -8.28 12.51 -30.55
C ASP A 12 -9.50 13.00 -29.76
N THR A 13 -10.57 13.40 -30.46
CA THR A 13 -11.85 13.74 -29.81
C THR A 13 -12.45 12.55 -29.06
N GLY A 14 -12.36 11.34 -29.62
CA GLY A 14 -12.79 10.11 -28.95
C GLY A 14 -11.96 9.81 -27.71
N LEU A 15 -10.63 9.99 -27.78
CA LEU A 15 -9.68 9.82 -26.67
C LEU A 15 -10.02 10.76 -25.51
N ARG A 16 -10.32 12.02 -25.82
CA ARG A 16 -10.75 13.04 -24.83
C ARG A 16 -12.10 12.73 -24.19
N ILE A 17 -13.00 12.05 -24.90
CA ILE A 17 -14.30 11.63 -24.34
C ILE A 17 -14.07 10.44 -23.42
N VAL A 18 -13.39 9.38 -23.87
CA VAL A 18 -13.17 8.16 -23.09
C VAL A 18 -12.41 8.43 -21.79
N THR A 19 -11.43 9.34 -21.81
CA THR A 19 -10.70 9.76 -20.59
C THR A 19 -11.56 10.44 -19.54
N LYS A 20 -12.73 10.97 -19.92
CA LYS A 20 -13.69 11.62 -19.01
C LYS A 20 -14.84 10.72 -18.59
N LEU A 21 -14.95 9.52 -19.17
CA LEU A 21 -16.00 8.57 -18.83
C LEU A 21 -15.59 7.75 -17.60
N SER A 22 -16.48 7.66 -16.62
CA SER A 22 -16.39 6.66 -15.55
C SER A 22 -17.09 5.40 -16.01
N LEU A 23 -16.32 4.38 -16.40
CA LEU A 23 -16.85 3.10 -16.87
C LEU A 23 -17.03 2.14 -15.69
N SER A 24 -18.15 1.42 -15.64
CA SER A 24 -18.27 0.26 -14.76
C SER A 24 -17.32 -0.86 -15.20
N GLN A 25 -17.02 -1.82 -14.33
CA GLN A 25 -16.15 -2.96 -14.68
C GLN A 25 -16.67 -3.71 -15.93
N GLN A 26 -17.98 -3.96 -15.99
CA GLN A 26 -18.61 -4.62 -17.14
C GLN A 26 -18.48 -3.80 -18.43
N GLN A 27 -18.60 -2.47 -18.35
CA GLN A 27 -18.42 -1.58 -19.49
C GLN A 27 -16.96 -1.53 -19.95
N ALA A 28 -16.01 -1.48 -19.02
CA ALA A 28 -14.59 -1.52 -19.31
C ALA A 28 -14.20 -2.84 -20.01
N GLU A 29 -14.71 -3.98 -19.54
CA GLU A 29 -14.49 -5.30 -20.17
C GLU A 29 -15.10 -5.37 -21.59
N ALA A 30 -16.33 -4.88 -21.77
CA ALA A 30 -16.98 -4.83 -23.08
C ALA A 30 -16.19 -3.95 -24.06
N PHE A 31 -15.73 -2.78 -23.61
CA PHE A 31 -14.94 -1.85 -24.41
C PHE A 31 -13.57 -2.43 -24.75
N SER A 32 -12.90 -3.07 -23.78
CA SER A 32 -11.65 -3.82 -23.98
C SER A 32 -11.78 -4.88 -25.07
N ASN A 33 -12.85 -5.66 -25.04
CA ASN A 33 -13.11 -6.70 -26.05
C ASN A 33 -13.32 -6.10 -27.45
N LEU A 34 -13.98 -4.94 -27.54
CA LEU A 34 -14.17 -4.20 -28.79
C LEU A 34 -12.83 -3.68 -29.33
N LEU A 35 -12.00 -3.06 -28.49
CA LEU A 35 -10.67 -2.57 -28.86
C LEU A 35 -9.76 -3.72 -29.33
N ALA A 36 -9.76 -4.85 -28.62
CA ALA A 36 -9.00 -6.04 -29.02
C ALA A 36 -9.45 -6.61 -30.37
N LYS A 37 -10.75 -6.54 -30.69
CA LYS A 37 -11.28 -6.93 -32.02
C LYS A 37 -10.85 -5.92 -33.10
N ALA A 38 -10.86 -4.62 -32.79
CA ALA A 38 -10.44 -3.56 -33.71
C ALA A 38 -8.93 -3.61 -34.03
N LEU A 39 -8.08 -3.94 -33.05
CA LEU A 39 -6.63 -4.12 -33.25
C LEU A 39 -6.28 -5.21 -34.29
N ARG A 40 -7.04 -6.30 -34.31
CA ARG A 40 -6.78 -7.41 -35.25
C ARG A 40 -6.95 -7.01 -36.71
N ARG A 41 -7.80 -6.03 -37.01
CA ARG A 41 -8.23 -5.67 -38.38
C ARG A 41 -7.73 -4.30 -38.84
N SER A 42 -6.95 -3.60 -38.02
CA SER A 42 -6.51 -2.22 -38.27
C SER A 42 -5.18 -2.13 -39.02
N ARG A 43 -5.06 -1.08 -39.85
CA ARG A 43 -3.81 -0.62 -40.47
C ARG A 43 -2.86 -0.06 -39.40
N PRO A 44 -1.55 0.05 -39.66
CA PRO A 44 -0.55 0.44 -38.64
C PRO A 44 -0.85 1.75 -37.89
N THR A 45 -1.26 2.81 -38.59
CA THR A 45 -1.61 4.11 -37.97
C THR A 45 -2.83 4.00 -37.04
N TRP A 46 -3.86 3.31 -37.50
CA TRP A 46 -5.06 3.01 -36.70
C TRP A 46 -4.76 2.10 -35.51
N ARG A 47 -3.78 1.20 -35.63
CA ARG A 47 -3.32 0.40 -34.49
C ARG A 47 -2.73 1.26 -33.40
N CYS A 48 -1.92 2.27 -33.74
CA CYS A 48 -1.39 3.20 -32.74
C CYS A 48 -2.53 3.91 -31.99
N ALA A 49 -3.49 4.49 -32.71
CA ALA A 49 -4.64 5.14 -32.08
C ALA A 49 -5.45 4.18 -31.17
N ILE A 50 -5.78 2.98 -31.64
CA ILE A 50 -6.54 1.99 -30.86
C ILE A 50 -5.72 1.51 -29.65
N SER A 51 -4.41 1.32 -29.79
CA SER A 51 -3.51 0.98 -28.69
C SER A 51 -3.49 2.09 -27.62
N HIS A 52 -3.60 3.36 -28.02
CA HIS A 52 -3.68 4.48 -27.09
C HIS A 52 -4.99 4.42 -26.26
N PHE A 53 -6.12 4.19 -26.92
CA PHE A 53 -7.40 3.94 -26.23
C PHE A 53 -7.32 2.74 -25.28
N PHE A 54 -6.66 1.67 -25.72
CA PHE A 54 -6.56 0.47 -24.92
C PHE A 54 -5.72 0.70 -23.66
N LEU A 55 -4.65 1.50 -23.75
CA LEU A 55 -3.83 1.88 -22.59
C LEU A 55 -4.64 2.62 -21.52
N ILE A 56 -5.60 3.45 -21.94
CA ILE A 56 -6.46 4.23 -21.04
C ILE A 56 -7.46 3.36 -20.28
N VAL A 57 -7.99 2.34 -20.95
CA VAL A 57 -9.07 1.49 -20.44
C VAL A 57 -8.53 0.29 -19.67
N GLU A 58 -7.49 -0.37 -20.20
CA GLU A 58 -6.95 -1.65 -19.74
C GLU A 58 -5.44 -1.70 -19.97
N GLY A 59 -4.72 -0.89 -19.20
CA GLY A 59 -3.29 -0.61 -19.39
C GLY A 59 -2.41 -1.84 -19.52
N ASP A 60 -2.51 -2.80 -18.60
CA ASP A 60 -1.66 -4.00 -18.59
C ASP A 60 -1.90 -4.91 -19.80
N LYS A 61 -3.17 -5.04 -20.24
CA LYS A 61 -3.50 -5.79 -21.47
C LYS A 61 -2.99 -5.06 -22.70
N ALA A 62 -3.10 -3.74 -22.72
CA ALA A 62 -2.62 -2.92 -23.82
C ALA A 62 -1.10 -3.05 -24.00
N ILE A 63 -0.31 -2.95 -22.93
CA ILE A 63 1.15 -3.08 -22.97
C ILE A 63 1.57 -4.45 -23.51
N LYS A 64 0.94 -5.54 -23.05
CA LYS A 64 1.19 -6.89 -23.60
C LYS A 64 0.86 -6.98 -25.09
N GLY A 65 -0.24 -6.36 -25.52
CA GLY A 65 -0.63 -6.28 -26.92
C GLY A 65 0.36 -5.49 -27.77
N MET A 66 0.88 -4.37 -27.25
CA MET A 66 1.92 -3.57 -27.90
C MET A 66 3.20 -4.37 -28.07
N GLU A 67 3.68 -5.05 -27.03
CA GLU A 67 4.87 -5.89 -27.08
C GLU A 67 4.74 -6.99 -28.16
N GLN A 68 3.61 -7.69 -28.20
CA GLN A 68 3.37 -8.73 -29.21
C GLN A 68 3.36 -8.18 -30.64
N TRP A 69 2.77 -7.01 -30.85
CA TRP A 69 2.69 -6.38 -32.16
C TRP A 69 4.03 -5.79 -32.63
N ILE A 70 4.79 -5.19 -31.71
CA ILE A 70 6.14 -4.73 -32.02
C ILE A 70 7.03 -5.92 -32.36
N ALA A 71 6.97 -7.01 -31.58
CA ALA A 71 7.84 -8.16 -31.78
C ALA A 71 7.56 -8.98 -33.06
N ARG A 72 6.36 -8.89 -33.64
CA ARG A 72 5.95 -9.75 -34.77
C ARG A 72 5.31 -8.99 -35.93
N PRO A 73 5.82 -9.14 -37.17
CA PRO A 73 7.01 -9.94 -37.57
C PRO A 73 8.32 -9.31 -37.06
N LYS A 74 9.42 -10.06 -36.90
CA LYS A 74 10.67 -9.47 -36.38
C LYS A 74 11.21 -8.33 -37.26
N ALA A 75 11.01 -8.43 -38.58
CA ALA A 75 11.32 -7.36 -39.51
C ALA A 75 10.41 -6.14 -39.26
N GLY A 76 10.98 -4.93 -39.26
CA GLY A 76 10.24 -3.70 -39.05
C GLY A 76 9.87 -3.44 -37.57
N ALA A 77 10.41 -4.20 -36.61
CA ALA A 77 10.03 -4.08 -35.19
C ALA A 77 10.42 -2.71 -34.61
N ARG A 78 11.59 -2.21 -34.98
CA ARG A 78 12.08 -0.90 -34.52
C ARG A 78 11.19 0.22 -35.05
N GLU A 79 10.90 0.21 -36.32
CA GLU A 79 10.08 1.21 -37.02
C GLU A 79 8.65 1.23 -36.47
N ARG A 80 8.08 0.05 -36.14
CA ARG A 80 6.78 -0.04 -35.46
C ARG A 80 6.83 0.52 -34.04
N ALA A 81 7.90 0.26 -33.28
CA ALA A 81 8.06 0.80 -31.94
C ALA A 81 8.21 2.33 -31.98
N GLU A 82 9.08 2.86 -32.84
CA GLU A 82 9.28 4.29 -33.04
C GLU A 82 7.97 4.98 -33.44
N MET A 83 7.25 4.44 -34.43
CA MET A 83 5.94 4.96 -34.83
C MET A 83 4.91 4.92 -33.68
N LEU A 84 4.86 3.84 -32.91
CA LEU A 84 3.91 3.72 -31.79
C LEU A 84 4.20 4.73 -30.69
N PHE A 85 5.45 4.80 -30.24
CA PHE A 85 5.85 5.67 -29.13
C PHE A 85 5.84 7.14 -29.54
N ALA A 86 6.24 7.46 -30.77
CA ALA A 86 6.08 8.80 -31.33
C ALA A 86 4.61 9.23 -31.36
N TYR A 87 3.70 8.35 -31.77
CA TYR A 87 2.27 8.66 -31.80
C TYR A 87 1.68 8.91 -30.41
N PHE A 88 2.10 8.14 -29.40
CA PHE A 88 1.58 8.30 -28.02
C PHE A 88 2.02 9.61 -27.37
N PHE A 89 3.23 10.06 -27.65
CA PHE A 89 3.86 11.18 -26.94
C PHE A 89 4.22 12.32 -27.89
N ASP A 90 3.43 12.47 -28.95
CA ASP A 90 3.46 13.69 -29.74
C ASP A 90 3.09 14.88 -28.84
N ARG A 91 3.78 16.01 -29.05
CA ARG A 91 3.96 17.12 -28.11
C ARG A 91 2.65 17.85 -27.75
N HIS A 92 1.53 17.46 -28.35
CA HIS A 92 0.23 18.10 -28.23
C HIS A 92 -0.86 17.21 -27.59
N ASP A 93 -0.54 15.97 -27.19
CA ASP A 93 -1.54 15.04 -26.63
C ASP A 93 -1.39 14.84 -25.09
N PRO A 94 -2.22 15.49 -24.26
CA PRO A 94 -2.21 15.30 -22.81
C PRO A 94 -2.78 13.94 -22.36
N VAL A 95 -3.37 13.16 -23.27
CA VAL A 95 -4.06 11.90 -22.97
C VAL A 95 -3.08 10.82 -22.53
N ALA A 96 -1.90 10.73 -23.13
CA ALA A 96 -0.90 9.74 -22.77
C ALA A 96 -0.39 9.94 -21.33
N VAL A 97 -0.13 11.19 -20.93
CA VAL A 97 0.26 11.52 -19.55
C VAL A 97 -0.84 11.12 -18.56
N SER A 98 -2.11 11.33 -18.92
CA SER A 98 -3.25 10.90 -18.11
C SER A 98 -3.31 9.36 -17.98
N ALA A 99 -3.02 8.63 -19.06
CA ALA A 99 -2.96 7.17 -19.05
C ALA A 99 -1.84 6.66 -18.15
N LEU A 100 -0.64 7.25 -18.23
CA LEU A 100 0.49 6.91 -17.35
C LEU A 100 0.16 7.13 -15.87
N LYS A 101 -0.59 8.19 -15.52
CA LYS A 101 -1.05 8.42 -14.15
C LYS A 101 -1.98 7.33 -13.63
N ARG A 102 -2.79 6.72 -14.51
CA ARG A 102 -3.71 5.60 -14.16
C ARG A 102 -3.03 4.24 -14.10
N LEU A 103 -1.91 4.05 -14.79
CA LEU A 103 -1.18 2.78 -14.75
C LEU A 103 -0.69 2.47 -13.33
N SER A 104 -0.76 1.18 -13.00
CA SER A 104 -0.10 0.62 -11.82
C SER A 104 1.42 0.75 -11.98
N VAL A 105 2.17 0.70 -10.86
CA VAL A 105 3.64 0.72 -10.94
C VAL A 105 4.20 -0.46 -11.75
N PRO A 106 3.69 -1.71 -11.60
CA PRO A 106 4.07 -2.81 -12.48
C PRO A 106 3.78 -2.54 -13.96
N GLY A 107 2.65 -1.88 -14.28
CA GLY A 107 2.32 -1.46 -15.65
C GLY A 107 3.30 -0.42 -16.18
N LEU A 108 3.64 0.60 -15.38
CA LEU A 108 4.65 1.59 -15.74
C LEU A 108 6.04 0.96 -15.95
N GLU A 109 6.44 0.02 -15.09
CA GLU A 109 7.70 -0.72 -15.25
C GLU A 109 7.71 -1.52 -16.55
N ALA A 110 6.63 -2.25 -16.85
CA ALA A 110 6.51 -3.03 -18.08
C ALA A 110 6.60 -2.13 -19.32
N LEU A 111 5.93 -0.97 -19.29
CA LEU A 111 6.01 0.02 -20.38
C LEU A 111 7.42 0.63 -20.49
N LEU A 112 8.08 0.92 -19.36
CA LEU A 112 9.43 1.46 -19.30
C LEU A 112 10.45 0.48 -19.92
N ARG A 113 10.35 -0.80 -19.58
CA ARG A 113 11.15 -1.88 -20.18
C ARG A 113 10.91 -1.95 -21.69
N LEU A 114 9.64 -1.94 -22.10
CA LEU A 114 9.28 -2.01 -23.52
C LEU A 114 9.86 -0.84 -24.32
N VAL A 115 9.74 0.39 -23.82
CA VAL A 115 10.27 1.56 -24.54
C VAL A 115 11.79 1.58 -24.55
N TYR A 116 12.49 1.24 -23.46
CA TYR A 116 13.95 1.19 -23.44
C TYR A 116 14.54 0.07 -24.32
N ARG A 117 13.82 -1.04 -24.49
CA ARG A 117 14.24 -2.16 -25.35
C ARG A 117 14.35 -1.74 -26.82
N PHE A 118 13.40 -0.94 -27.30
CA PHE A 118 13.28 -0.57 -28.72
C PHE A 118 13.77 0.85 -29.03
N ILE A 119 13.69 1.79 -28.07
CA ILE A 119 14.15 3.18 -28.22
C ILE A 119 15.42 3.37 -27.40
N ARG A 120 16.52 2.82 -27.91
CA ARG A 120 17.80 2.77 -27.20
C ARG A 120 18.46 4.16 -27.14
N PRO A 121 18.88 4.66 -25.97
CA PRO A 121 19.52 5.97 -25.89
C PRO A 121 20.89 6.06 -26.56
N GLU A 122 21.52 4.93 -26.88
CA GLU A 122 22.75 4.88 -27.69
C GLU A 122 22.51 5.25 -29.16
N GLU A 123 21.24 5.24 -29.59
CA GLU A 123 20.81 5.50 -30.96
C GLU A 123 20.02 6.80 -31.06
N ASP A 124 20.16 7.68 -30.06
CA ASP A 124 19.46 8.96 -30.04
C ASP A 124 20.04 9.92 -31.09
N ASN A 125 19.16 10.70 -31.70
CA ASN A 125 19.55 11.74 -32.64
C ASN A 125 20.40 12.81 -31.94
N VAL A 126 21.48 13.25 -32.61
CA VAL A 126 22.31 14.36 -32.15
C VAL A 126 22.05 15.57 -33.04
N HIS A 127 21.51 16.64 -32.46
CA HIS A 127 21.22 17.89 -33.15
C HIS A 127 22.29 18.93 -32.80
N GLU A 128 23.11 19.34 -33.76
CA GLU A 128 24.16 20.36 -33.57
C GLU A 128 23.63 21.80 -33.66
N ALA A 129 22.49 22.00 -34.34
CA ALA A 129 21.88 23.31 -34.53
C ALA A 129 20.94 23.70 -33.39
N SER A 130 20.90 24.99 -33.05
CA SER A 130 20.01 25.54 -32.02
C SER A 130 18.51 25.44 -32.37
N SER A 131 18.18 25.20 -33.64
CA SER A 131 16.82 24.97 -34.13
C SER A 131 16.79 23.75 -35.05
N TYR A 132 16.01 22.74 -34.69
CA TYR A 132 15.73 21.57 -35.53
C TYR A 132 14.22 21.30 -35.55
N THR A 133 13.73 20.68 -36.63
CA THR A 133 12.36 20.17 -36.71
C THR A 133 12.39 18.71 -36.28
N PRO A 134 11.69 18.32 -35.20
CA PRO A 134 11.71 16.95 -34.70
C PRO A 134 11.15 15.95 -35.70
N ASP A 135 11.80 14.79 -35.81
CA ASP A 135 11.31 13.66 -36.59
C ASP A 135 10.62 12.60 -35.70
N VAL A 136 10.14 11.51 -36.33
CA VAL A 136 9.49 10.40 -35.62
C VAL A 136 10.40 9.81 -34.54
N ARG A 137 11.71 9.79 -34.78
CA ARG A 137 12.68 9.24 -33.84
C ARG A 137 12.82 10.15 -32.62
N ASP A 138 12.94 11.47 -32.79
CA ASP A 138 12.96 12.45 -31.70
C ASP A 138 11.70 12.36 -30.82
N HIS A 139 10.54 12.14 -31.42
CA HIS A 139 9.29 11.94 -30.69
C HIS A 139 9.29 10.64 -29.87
N ALA A 140 9.85 9.55 -30.41
CA ALA A 140 9.98 8.29 -29.68
C ALA A 140 11.00 8.39 -28.53
N GLU A 141 12.07 9.17 -28.68
CA GLU A 141 13.01 9.47 -27.59
C GLU A 141 12.36 10.26 -26.47
N ASN A 142 11.55 11.26 -26.82
CA ASN A 142 10.74 11.99 -25.86
C ASN A 142 9.77 11.06 -25.13
N ALA A 143 9.12 10.12 -25.82
CA ALA A 143 8.25 9.11 -25.21
C ALA A 143 8.96 8.33 -24.10
N ARG A 144 10.19 7.87 -24.36
CA ARG A 144 11.01 7.17 -23.37
C ARG A 144 11.24 8.01 -22.12
N ASN A 145 11.54 9.30 -22.29
CA ASN A 145 11.77 10.22 -21.18
C ASN A 145 10.49 10.47 -20.38
N VAL A 146 9.34 10.63 -21.05
CA VAL A 146 8.04 10.82 -20.40
C VAL A 146 7.65 9.57 -19.57
N VAL A 147 7.84 8.37 -20.12
CA VAL A 147 7.57 7.12 -19.38
C VAL A 147 8.51 6.97 -18.19
N LEU A 148 9.80 7.28 -18.33
CA LEU A 148 10.75 7.26 -17.21
C LEU A 148 10.33 8.25 -16.11
N ASN A 149 9.99 9.49 -16.48
CA ASN A 149 9.57 10.51 -15.52
C ASN A 149 8.29 10.09 -14.80
N ALA A 150 7.33 9.44 -15.48
CA ALA A 150 6.13 8.92 -14.83
C ALA A 150 6.43 7.84 -13.77
N VAL A 151 7.52 7.07 -13.91
CA VAL A 151 8.00 6.16 -12.87
C VAL A 151 8.65 6.94 -11.73
N ILE A 152 9.52 7.91 -12.02
CA ILE A 152 10.22 8.72 -11.00
C ILE A 152 9.23 9.53 -10.15
N GLU A 153 8.24 10.16 -10.78
CA GLU A 153 7.24 11.00 -10.12
C GLU A 153 6.21 10.20 -9.32
N ARG A 154 6.13 8.88 -9.51
CA ARG A 154 5.19 8.03 -8.77
C ARG A 154 5.62 7.95 -7.31
N PRO A 155 4.86 8.49 -6.33
CA PRO A 155 5.27 8.43 -4.93
C PRO A 155 5.31 6.99 -4.41
N GLY A 156 6.26 6.71 -3.52
CA GLY A 156 6.30 5.48 -2.76
C GLY A 156 7.38 4.47 -3.21
N PRO A 157 7.67 3.49 -2.33
CA PRO A 157 8.78 2.56 -2.50
C PRO A 157 8.61 1.62 -3.70
N GLU A 158 7.40 1.44 -4.25
CA GLU A 158 7.16 0.62 -5.44
C GLU A 158 7.92 1.15 -6.65
N ALA A 159 7.94 2.47 -6.84
CA ALA A 159 8.65 3.10 -7.95
C ALA A 159 10.17 2.91 -7.83
N PHE A 160 10.70 3.04 -6.61
CA PHE A 160 12.09 2.72 -6.29
C PHE A 160 12.43 1.27 -6.64
N HIS A 161 11.59 0.32 -6.21
CA HIS A 161 11.80 -1.10 -6.50
C HIS A 161 11.72 -1.41 -8.00
N ALA A 162 10.79 -0.80 -8.75
CA ALA A 162 10.72 -0.94 -10.20
C ALA A 162 12.03 -0.52 -10.89
N LEU A 163 12.60 0.63 -10.49
CA LEU A 163 13.88 1.10 -11.01
C LEU A 163 15.04 0.16 -10.65
N GLN A 164 15.06 -0.37 -9.41
CA GLN A 164 16.06 -1.37 -9.01
C GLN A 164 15.93 -2.69 -9.78
N MET A 165 14.72 -3.14 -10.09
CA MET A 165 14.50 -4.35 -10.87
C MET A 165 14.99 -4.18 -12.31
N ILE A 166 14.81 -3.01 -12.92
CA ILE A 166 15.39 -2.72 -14.24
C ILE A 166 16.92 -2.65 -14.16
N ALA A 167 17.47 -1.99 -13.14
CA ALA A 167 18.91 -1.87 -12.96
C ALA A 167 19.64 -3.22 -12.83
N ASN A 168 18.98 -4.21 -12.24
CA ASN A 168 19.53 -5.55 -12.00
C ASN A 168 19.19 -6.55 -13.11
N ASP A 169 18.44 -6.15 -14.12
CA ASP A 169 18.09 -7.03 -15.23
C ASP A 169 19.26 -7.08 -16.26
N PRO A 170 19.74 -8.29 -16.62
CA PRO A 170 20.81 -8.45 -17.61
C PRO A 170 20.56 -7.77 -18.96
N GLU A 171 19.30 -7.63 -19.39
CA GLU A 171 18.95 -6.95 -20.64
C GLU A 171 19.38 -5.47 -20.66
N TYR A 172 19.44 -4.82 -19.48
CA TYR A 172 19.77 -3.41 -19.33
C TYR A 172 21.14 -3.20 -18.66
N ALA A 173 22.02 -4.21 -18.72
CA ALA A 173 23.32 -4.20 -18.02
C ALA A 173 24.19 -2.98 -18.36
N SER A 174 24.17 -2.49 -19.61
CA SER A 174 24.90 -1.28 -20.02
C SER A 174 24.45 -0.02 -19.29
N ARG A 175 23.25 -0.01 -18.70
CA ARG A 175 22.60 1.12 -18.03
C ARG A 175 22.36 0.89 -16.54
N LYS A 176 22.90 -0.21 -16.00
CA LYS A 176 22.77 -0.57 -14.58
C LYS A 176 23.06 0.61 -13.66
N GLN A 177 24.23 1.25 -13.82
CA GLN A 177 24.62 2.39 -12.99
C GLN A 177 23.63 3.55 -13.09
N ARG A 178 23.18 3.89 -14.32
CA ARG A 178 22.19 4.96 -14.52
C ARG A 178 20.88 4.68 -13.80
N PHE A 179 20.34 3.46 -13.89
CA PHE A 179 19.10 3.13 -13.17
C PHE A 179 19.31 3.04 -11.64
N GLN A 180 20.48 2.61 -11.16
CA GLN A 180 20.82 2.67 -9.74
C GLN A 180 20.84 4.12 -9.22
N GLU A 181 21.42 5.04 -9.99
CA GLU A 181 21.45 6.46 -9.66
C GLU A 181 20.05 7.08 -9.64
N ILE A 182 19.21 6.75 -10.62
CA ILE A 182 17.81 7.20 -10.65
C ILE A 182 17.03 6.62 -9.45
N ALA A 183 17.22 5.34 -9.13
CA ALA A 183 16.60 4.72 -7.95
C ALA A 183 17.07 5.41 -6.66
N ARG A 184 18.35 5.74 -6.53
CA ARG A 184 18.86 6.49 -5.37
C ARG A 184 18.18 7.85 -5.25
N GLY A 185 18.16 8.64 -6.32
CA GLY A 185 17.48 9.95 -6.32
C GLY A 185 15.98 9.84 -5.99
N LYS A 186 15.33 8.75 -6.42
CA LYS A 186 13.95 8.45 -6.04
C LYS A 186 13.79 8.22 -4.54
N ALA A 187 14.65 7.41 -3.94
CA ALA A 187 14.63 7.16 -2.49
C ALA A 187 14.92 8.44 -1.68
N GLU A 188 15.84 9.28 -2.16
CA GLU A 188 16.13 10.59 -1.56
C GLU A 188 14.89 11.50 -1.61
N SER A 189 14.27 11.64 -2.79
CA SER A 189 13.06 12.45 -2.96
C SER A 189 11.88 11.94 -2.12
N ASP A 190 11.67 10.63 -2.03
CA ASP A 190 10.60 10.04 -1.21
C ASP A 190 10.89 10.14 0.31
N SER A 191 12.14 10.40 0.70
CA SER A 191 12.52 10.63 2.10
C SER A 191 12.34 12.10 2.53
N GLU A 192 12.14 13.01 1.59
CA GLU A 192 11.84 14.41 1.90
C GLU A 192 10.44 14.55 2.49
N PHE A 193 10.32 15.30 3.59
CA PHE A 193 9.02 15.58 4.18
C PHE A 193 8.23 16.50 3.24
N PRO A 194 6.95 16.18 2.94
CA PRO A 194 6.15 17.08 2.14
C PRO A 194 6.01 18.43 2.84
N ALA A 195 6.24 19.52 2.10
CA ALA A 195 6.21 20.88 2.64
C ALA A 195 4.88 21.16 3.36
N TRP A 196 4.95 21.85 4.51
CA TRP A 196 3.75 22.26 5.24
C TRP A 196 3.09 23.44 4.54
N THR A 197 1.77 23.44 4.52
CA THR A 197 0.95 24.56 4.08
C THR A 197 0.87 25.60 5.21
N ALA A 198 0.61 26.87 4.88
CA ALA A 198 0.47 27.91 5.90
C ALA A 198 -0.59 27.57 6.99
N PRO A 199 -1.77 27.00 6.67
CA PRO A 199 -2.72 26.55 7.69
C PRO A 199 -2.18 25.45 8.62
N GLU A 200 -1.35 24.54 8.10
CA GLU A 200 -0.74 23.48 8.91
C GLU A 200 0.32 24.03 9.85
N VAL A 201 1.10 25.04 9.44
CA VAL A 201 2.05 25.74 10.34
C VAL A 201 1.32 26.38 11.51
N VAL A 202 0.22 27.08 11.25
CA VAL A 202 -0.61 27.69 12.31
C VAL A 202 -1.25 26.63 13.20
N SER A 203 -1.66 25.49 12.64
CA SER A 203 -2.22 24.38 13.42
C SER A 203 -1.16 23.73 14.31
N PHE A 204 0.06 23.53 13.79
CA PHE A 204 1.20 23.04 14.56
C PHE A 204 1.56 23.97 15.72
N GLU A 205 1.59 25.28 15.49
CA GLU A 205 1.86 26.28 16.55
C GLU A 205 0.86 26.18 17.70
N LYS A 206 -0.43 25.96 17.39
CA LYS A 206 -1.52 25.89 18.38
C LYS A 206 -1.62 24.54 19.08
N GLU A 207 -1.48 23.45 18.34
CA GLU A 207 -1.79 22.09 18.81
C GLU A 207 -0.52 21.30 19.18
N HIS A 208 0.66 21.81 18.85
CA HIS A 208 1.98 21.16 19.01
C HIS A 208 2.05 19.77 18.38
N THR A 209 1.33 19.58 17.27
CA THR A 209 1.24 18.32 16.55
C THR A 209 1.55 18.53 15.07
N ALA A 210 2.51 17.76 14.55
CA ALA A 210 2.84 17.81 13.13
C ALA A 210 1.70 17.22 12.27
N PRO A 211 1.46 17.76 11.06
CA PRO A 211 0.51 17.19 10.11
C PRO A 211 0.97 15.80 9.66
N VAL A 212 0.00 14.93 9.36
CA VAL A 212 0.27 13.55 8.96
C VAL A 212 0.13 13.45 7.44
N LYS A 213 1.25 13.57 6.72
CA LYS A 213 1.23 13.70 5.25
C LYS A 213 1.51 12.42 4.49
N THR A 214 2.08 11.43 5.16
CA THR A 214 2.41 10.13 4.57
C THR A 214 1.81 9.00 5.39
N GLY A 215 1.66 7.82 4.78
CA GLY A 215 1.22 6.63 5.49
C GLY A 215 2.19 6.22 6.61
N GLU A 216 3.51 6.38 6.41
CA GLU A 216 4.51 6.11 7.46
C GLU A 216 4.41 7.10 8.64
N ASP A 217 4.11 8.38 8.38
CA ASP A 217 3.82 9.33 9.46
C ASP A 217 2.59 8.89 10.27
N LEU A 218 1.53 8.45 9.57
CA LEU A 218 0.31 7.99 10.22
C LEU A 218 0.56 6.73 11.04
N LEU A 219 1.30 5.77 10.49
CA LEU A 219 1.69 4.55 11.20
C LEU A 219 2.50 4.87 12.46
N ARG A 220 3.46 5.80 12.37
CA ARG A 220 4.26 6.25 13.52
C ARG A 220 3.37 6.88 14.60
N VAL A 221 2.43 7.73 14.20
CA VAL A 221 1.47 8.36 15.11
C VAL A 221 0.55 7.33 15.77
N VAL A 222 0.00 6.38 15.00
CA VAL A 222 -0.86 5.30 15.53
C VAL A 222 -0.11 4.45 16.54
N MET A 223 1.14 4.06 16.25
CA MET A 223 1.97 3.30 17.18
C MET A 223 2.29 4.09 18.46
N SER A 224 2.53 5.40 18.35
CA SER A 224 2.71 6.29 19.50
C SER A 224 1.44 6.34 20.35
N VAL A 225 0.27 6.48 19.74
CA VAL A 225 -1.02 6.50 20.45
C VAL A 225 -1.28 5.16 21.17
N LEU A 226 -1.00 4.02 20.53
CA LEU A 226 -1.10 2.71 21.18
C LEU A 226 -0.16 2.60 22.39
N SER A 227 1.06 3.13 22.28
CA SER A 227 2.02 3.18 23.38
C SER A 227 1.55 4.10 24.52
N ASP A 228 0.94 5.25 24.20
CA ASP A 228 0.34 6.15 25.18
C ASP A 228 -0.83 5.48 25.91
N ILE A 229 -1.69 4.74 25.18
CA ILE A 229 -2.79 3.96 25.77
C ILE A 229 -2.23 2.92 26.75
N GLN A 230 -1.24 2.11 26.34
CA GLN A 230 -0.61 1.14 27.24
C GLN A 230 0.01 1.83 28.48
N THR A 231 0.68 2.95 28.28
CA THR A 231 1.31 3.72 29.36
C THR A 231 0.27 4.26 30.33
N HIS A 232 -0.85 4.77 29.83
CA HIS A 232 -1.96 5.26 30.64
C HIS A 232 -2.59 4.11 31.44
N LEU A 233 -2.86 2.97 30.82
CA LEU A 233 -3.33 1.78 31.53
C LEU A 233 -2.38 1.37 32.65
N ASP A 234 -1.06 1.48 32.44
CA ASP A 234 -0.01 1.05 33.38
C ASP A 234 0.21 2.01 34.55
N LYS A 235 0.08 3.31 34.32
CA LYS A 235 0.58 4.34 35.24
C LYS A 235 -0.48 5.28 35.79
N ALA A 236 -1.67 5.35 35.19
CA ALA A 236 -2.70 6.26 35.66
C ALA A 236 -3.35 5.76 36.96
N ASP A 237 -3.62 6.67 37.89
CA ASP A 237 -4.33 6.37 39.14
C ASP A 237 -5.73 5.80 38.88
N VAL A 238 -6.39 6.29 37.83
CA VAL A 238 -7.68 5.81 37.35
C VAL A 238 -7.55 5.56 35.86
N SER A 239 -7.87 4.33 35.45
CA SER A 239 -7.89 3.94 34.04
C SER A 239 -9.04 2.99 33.73
N SER A 240 -9.36 2.87 32.45
CA SER A 240 -10.32 1.91 31.90
C SER A 240 -9.77 0.47 31.85
N ARG A 241 -8.63 0.17 32.49
CA ARG A 241 -8.00 -1.17 32.49
C ARG A 241 -8.98 -2.27 32.86
N ALA A 242 -9.69 -2.13 33.97
CA ALA A 242 -10.62 -3.16 34.44
C ALA A 242 -11.81 -3.38 33.48
N LEU A 243 -12.16 -2.40 32.64
CA LEU A 243 -13.17 -2.56 31.59
C LEU A 243 -12.59 -3.37 30.43
N LEU A 244 -11.40 -3.00 29.95
CA LEU A 244 -10.71 -3.72 28.89
C LEU A 244 -10.37 -5.16 29.32
N GLU A 245 -9.86 -5.37 30.53
CA GLU A 245 -9.53 -6.70 31.07
C GLU A 245 -10.74 -7.64 31.04
N ARG A 246 -11.95 -7.13 31.27
CA ARG A 246 -13.20 -7.90 31.24
C ARG A 246 -13.86 -7.98 29.87
N ALA A 247 -13.23 -7.44 28.83
CA ALA A 247 -13.76 -7.49 27.48
C ALA A 247 -14.05 -8.95 27.09
N LYS A 248 -15.23 -9.19 26.51
CA LYS A 248 -15.67 -10.57 26.23
C LYS A 248 -15.16 -11.09 24.90
N ASP A 249 -14.94 -10.22 23.92
CA ASP A 249 -14.64 -10.55 22.54
C ASP A 249 -13.88 -9.43 21.83
N GLU A 250 -13.50 -9.67 20.57
CA GLU A 250 -12.85 -8.67 19.73
C GLU A 250 -13.71 -7.40 19.56
N ASP A 251 -15.04 -7.47 19.59
CA ASP A 251 -15.90 -6.29 19.36
C ASP A 251 -15.78 -5.26 20.48
N GLU A 252 -15.83 -5.72 21.74
CA GLU A 252 -15.63 -4.84 22.90
C GLU A 252 -14.23 -4.20 22.89
N VAL A 253 -13.20 -4.95 22.48
CA VAL A 253 -11.82 -4.43 22.33
C VAL A 253 -11.73 -3.40 21.20
N ARG A 254 -12.38 -3.65 20.06
CA ARG A 254 -12.40 -2.72 18.92
C ARG A 254 -13.08 -1.40 19.30
N ASN A 255 -14.20 -1.46 20.01
CA ASN A 255 -14.91 -0.27 20.52
C ASN A 255 -14.02 0.57 21.43
N PHE A 256 -13.35 -0.09 22.38
CA PHE A 256 -12.37 0.55 23.25
C PHE A 256 -11.26 1.23 22.44
N MET A 257 -10.66 0.54 21.48
CA MET A 257 -9.55 1.10 20.70
C MET A 257 -9.98 2.31 19.87
N VAL A 258 -11.15 2.27 19.24
CA VAL A 258 -11.65 3.39 18.43
C VAL A 258 -11.94 4.61 19.30
N GLU A 259 -12.53 4.42 20.47
CA GLU A 259 -12.78 5.50 21.43
C GLU A 259 -11.48 6.18 21.86
N HIS A 260 -10.48 5.38 22.28
CA HIS A 260 -9.17 5.91 22.68
C HIS A 260 -8.44 6.58 21.51
N MET A 261 -8.46 5.99 20.32
CA MET A 261 -7.89 6.62 19.12
C MET A 261 -8.51 7.98 18.82
N LYS A 262 -9.85 8.11 18.93
CA LYS A 262 -10.53 9.39 18.75
C LYS A 262 -10.10 10.42 19.79
N PHE A 263 -9.99 10.02 21.06
CA PHE A 263 -9.55 10.88 22.15
C PHE A 263 -8.12 11.40 21.95
N HIS A 264 -7.22 10.54 21.44
CA HIS A 264 -5.81 10.87 21.20
C HIS A 264 -5.51 11.47 19.81
N SER A 265 -6.54 11.66 18.98
CA SER A 265 -6.38 12.14 17.59
C SER A 265 -5.71 13.51 17.49
N ARG A 266 -6.10 14.45 18.36
CA ARG A 266 -5.67 15.87 18.34
C ARG A 266 -5.76 16.48 16.93
N LYS A 267 -6.89 16.25 16.26
CA LYS A 267 -7.18 16.70 14.87
C LYS A 267 -6.22 16.18 13.80
N ARG A 268 -5.30 15.25 14.10
CA ARG A 268 -4.37 14.71 13.09
C ARG A 268 -5.01 13.63 12.22
N PHE A 269 -5.93 12.86 12.78
CA PHE A 269 -6.57 11.73 12.10
C PHE A 269 -8.00 11.53 12.60
N HIS A 270 -8.77 10.76 11.85
CA HIS A 270 -10.05 10.21 12.25
C HIS A 270 -9.94 8.69 12.39
N ALA A 271 -10.54 8.12 13.43
CA ALA A 271 -10.60 6.67 13.62
C ALA A 271 -12.06 6.23 13.59
N TYR A 272 -12.36 5.18 12.83
CA TYR A 272 -13.70 4.64 12.72
C TYR A 272 -13.67 3.13 12.46
N ARG A 273 -14.82 2.51 12.71
CA ARG A 273 -15.12 1.13 12.32
C ARG A 273 -15.95 1.18 11.06
N GLU A 274 -15.77 0.21 10.18
CA GLU A 274 -16.71 0.00 9.09
C GLU A 274 -17.78 -1.02 9.47
N SER A 275 -19.00 -0.86 8.93
CA SER A 275 -20.16 -1.68 9.29
C SER A 275 -19.98 -3.13 8.82
N GLU A 276 -20.34 -4.10 9.67
CA GLU A 276 -20.26 -5.55 9.40
C GLU A 276 -21.09 -6.04 8.18
N VAL A 277 -21.94 -5.18 7.61
CA VAL A 277 -22.78 -5.49 6.44
C VAL A 277 -22.03 -5.29 5.11
N ALA A 278 -20.89 -4.59 5.13
CA ALA A 278 -19.97 -4.52 3.99
C ALA A 278 -19.03 -5.74 4.04
N ASP A 279 -18.74 -6.34 2.88
CA ASP A 279 -17.96 -7.57 2.71
C ASP A 279 -16.79 -7.74 3.70
N LYS A 280 -16.52 -9.00 4.09
CA LYS A 280 -15.48 -9.46 5.06
C LYS A 280 -14.03 -9.09 4.70
N ASP A 281 -13.84 -8.22 3.72
CA ASP A 281 -12.57 -7.80 3.11
C ASP A 281 -12.07 -6.46 3.68
N ARG A 282 -12.53 -6.05 4.88
CA ARG A 282 -12.11 -4.79 5.51
C ARG A 282 -11.47 -5.00 6.88
N PRO A 283 -10.46 -4.18 7.23
CA PRO A 283 -9.83 -4.22 8.55
C PRO A 283 -10.78 -3.74 9.65
N ASP A 284 -10.55 -4.24 10.86
CA ASP A 284 -11.37 -3.96 12.04
C ASP A 284 -11.54 -2.48 12.36
N ILE A 285 -10.45 -1.72 12.22
CA ILE A 285 -10.41 -0.27 12.47
C ILE A 285 -9.64 0.40 11.34
N ILE A 286 -10.16 1.53 10.87
CA ILE A 286 -9.45 2.42 9.94
C ILE A 286 -9.10 3.70 10.67
N VAL A 287 -7.84 4.09 10.57
CA VAL A 287 -7.34 5.40 10.99
C VAL A 287 -6.97 6.18 9.74
N ALA A 288 -7.64 7.29 9.46
CA ALA A 288 -7.45 8.11 8.26
C ALA A 288 -6.85 9.47 8.61
N SER A 289 -5.82 9.91 7.88
CA SER A 289 -5.23 11.23 8.07
C SER A 289 -6.21 12.36 7.68
N THR A 290 -6.09 13.49 8.36
CA THR A 290 -6.80 14.74 8.01
C THR A 290 -6.04 15.61 7.00
N SER A 291 -4.73 15.36 6.82
CA SER A 291 -3.84 16.20 6.00
C SER A 291 -3.49 15.56 4.65
N ALA A 292 -3.77 14.27 4.46
CA ALA A 292 -3.49 13.54 3.24
C ALA A 292 -4.45 12.35 3.08
N PRO A 293 -4.70 11.87 1.85
CA PRO A 293 -5.55 10.70 1.59
C PRO A 293 -4.81 9.40 1.89
N VAL A 294 -4.40 9.23 3.15
CA VAL A 294 -3.66 8.06 3.65
C VAL A 294 -4.33 7.48 4.88
N GLU A 295 -4.30 6.16 4.99
CA GLU A 295 -4.97 5.37 6.01
C GLU A 295 -4.05 4.29 6.58
N VAL A 296 -4.26 3.97 7.85
CA VAL A 296 -3.70 2.79 8.53
C VAL A 296 -4.86 1.85 8.87
N GLY A 297 -4.78 0.62 8.37
CA GLY A 297 -5.68 -0.46 8.79
C GLY A 297 -5.20 -1.10 10.07
N MET A 298 -6.07 -1.33 11.04
CA MET A 298 -5.73 -2.11 12.23
C MET A 298 -6.57 -3.37 12.28
N GLU A 299 -5.92 -4.48 12.61
CA GLU A 299 -6.54 -5.76 12.84
C GLU A 299 -6.36 -6.16 14.30
N VAL A 300 -7.44 -6.50 14.99
CA VAL A 300 -7.44 -6.69 16.44
C VAL A 300 -7.79 -8.11 16.80
N LYS A 301 -6.92 -8.80 17.54
CA LYS A 301 -7.17 -10.14 18.08
C LYS A 301 -7.22 -10.12 19.59
N HIS A 302 -8.30 -10.68 20.14
CA HIS A 302 -8.46 -10.83 21.58
C HIS A 302 -7.64 -12.04 22.04
N GLY A 303 -6.52 -11.83 22.74
CA GLY A 303 -5.54 -12.87 23.02
C GLY A 303 -6.06 -14.05 23.84
N ASP A 304 -7.09 -13.86 24.67
CA ASP A 304 -7.71 -14.94 25.44
C ASP A 304 -8.67 -15.82 24.62
N LYS A 305 -9.04 -15.45 23.39
CA LYS A 305 -9.76 -16.31 22.45
C LYS A 305 -8.85 -17.44 21.95
N PRO A 306 -9.36 -18.58 21.45
CA PRO A 306 -8.56 -19.78 21.14
C PRO A 306 -7.62 -19.65 19.93
N TRP A 307 -6.97 -18.49 19.75
CA TRP A 307 -5.89 -18.25 18.80
C TRP A 307 -4.64 -19.06 19.15
N THR A 308 -4.16 -19.83 18.18
CA THR A 308 -2.85 -20.47 18.19
C THR A 308 -1.78 -19.54 17.61
N HIS A 309 -0.49 -19.85 17.83
CA HIS A 309 0.62 -19.15 17.18
C HIS A 309 0.39 -19.05 15.67
N LYS A 310 0.13 -20.20 15.02
CA LYS A 310 -0.08 -20.29 13.57
C LYS A 310 -1.27 -19.45 13.10
N GLN A 311 -2.38 -19.43 13.83
CA GLN A 311 -3.55 -18.63 13.43
C GLN A 311 -3.28 -17.13 13.56
N LEU A 312 -2.53 -16.68 14.58
CA LEU A 312 -2.12 -15.28 14.69
C LEU A 312 -1.21 -14.89 13.52
N THR A 313 -0.22 -15.75 13.19
CA THR A 313 0.65 -15.55 12.03
C THR A 313 -0.16 -15.46 10.74
N THR A 314 -1.12 -16.38 10.52
CA THR A 314 -1.95 -16.37 9.32
C THR A 314 -2.84 -15.13 9.26
N ALA A 315 -3.41 -14.67 10.38
CA ALA A 315 -4.19 -13.44 10.39
C ALA A 315 -3.33 -12.21 10.05
N LEU A 316 -2.10 -12.14 10.57
CA LEU A 316 -1.13 -11.10 10.21
C LEU A 316 -0.77 -11.13 8.72
N ASP A 317 -0.39 -12.30 8.20
CA ASP A 317 0.10 -12.47 6.83
C ASP A 317 -0.99 -12.33 5.79
N VAL A 318 -2.17 -12.90 6.04
CA VAL A 318 -3.26 -12.98 5.07
C VAL A 318 -4.27 -11.86 5.29
N GLN A 319 -4.92 -11.82 6.45
CA GLN A 319 -6.01 -10.86 6.68
C GLN A 319 -5.49 -9.43 6.63
N LEU A 320 -4.49 -9.09 7.45
CA LEU A 320 -3.96 -7.74 7.46
C LEU A 320 -3.14 -7.44 6.21
N ALA A 321 -2.01 -8.13 6.01
CA ALA A 321 -1.03 -7.72 5.01
C ALA A 321 -1.49 -7.94 3.56
N GLU A 322 -2.10 -9.09 3.27
CA GLU A 322 -2.54 -9.42 1.92
C GLU A 322 -3.90 -8.80 1.60
N ASP A 323 -4.92 -9.01 2.45
CA ASP A 323 -6.30 -8.65 2.12
C ASP A 323 -6.63 -7.18 2.40
N TYR A 324 -6.26 -6.66 3.57
CA TYR A 324 -6.69 -5.32 3.99
C TYR A 324 -5.83 -4.18 3.43
N LEU A 325 -4.55 -4.42 3.14
CA LEU A 325 -3.61 -3.40 2.65
C LEU A 325 -3.51 -3.34 1.10
N LYS A 326 -4.59 -3.69 0.40
CA LYS A 326 -4.72 -3.59 -1.07
C LYS A 326 -4.95 -2.16 -1.60
N PRO A 327 -5.74 -1.29 -0.95
CA PRO A 327 -5.98 0.06 -1.47
C PRO A 327 -4.70 0.92 -1.48
N THR A 328 -4.56 1.79 -2.48
CA THR A 328 -3.39 2.69 -2.59
C THR A 328 -3.31 3.70 -1.45
N THR A 329 -4.44 4.07 -0.86
CA THR A 329 -4.51 4.95 0.32
C THR A 329 -4.17 4.21 1.61
N ARG A 330 -4.19 2.87 1.63
CA ARG A 330 -4.05 2.04 2.83
C ARG A 330 -2.96 0.99 2.64
N ARG A 331 -1.71 1.43 2.72
CA ARG A 331 -0.50 0.57 2.61
C ARG A 331 0.17 0.28 3.95
N GLN A 332 -0.32 0.89 5.03
CA GLN A 332 0.20 0.73 6.37
C GLN A 332 -0.80 -0.01 7.25
N GLY A 333 -0.31 -0.89 8.11
CA GLY A 333 -1.18 -1.65 9.01
C GLY A 333 -0.57 -1.98 10.36
N VAL A 334 -1.44 -2.13 11.36
CA VAL A 334 -1.07 -2.56 12.72
C VAL A 334 -1.88 -3.78 13.14
N PHE A 335 -1.18 -4.87 13.45
CA PHE A 335 -1.78 -6.07 14.04
C PHE A 335 -1.71 -5.98 15.56
N VAL A 336 -2.86 -5.81 16.21
CA VAL A 336 -2.93 -5.64 17.66
C VAL A 336 -3.40 -6.94 18.31
N VAL A 337 -2.65 -7.43 19.30
CA VAL A 337 -3.06 -8.55 20.14
C VAL A 337 -3.20 -8.06 21.57
N THR A 338 -4.36 -8.28 22.18
CA THR A 338 -4.64 -7.85 23.55
C THR A 338 -4.52 -9.01 24.54
N LYS A 339 -4.05 -8.76 25.76
CA LYS A 339 -3.93 -9.77 26.83
C LYS A 339 -4.88 -9.42 27.98
N HIS A 340 -5.71 -10.38 28.37
CA HIS A 340 -6.76 -10.19 29.38
C HIS A 340 -6.59 -11.15 30.57
N SER A 341 -5.87 -12.26 30.38
CA SER A 341 -5.48 -13.17 31.47
C SER A 341 -4.11 -13.80 31.21
N PRO A 342 -3.52 -14.48 32.22
CA PRO A 342 -2.29 -15.25 32.03
C PRO A 342 -2.51 -16.40 31.03
N ARG A 343 -1.92 -16.27 29.85
CA ARG A 343 -1.99 -17.26 28.77
C ARG A 343 -0.64 -17.47 28.10
N ARG A 344 -0.47 -18.65 27.50
CA ARG A 344 0.61 -18.97 26.58
C ARG A 344 0.08 -19.48 25.25
N TRP A 345 0.84 -19.27 24.18
CA TRP A 345 0.51 -19.71 22.84
C TRP A 345 1.45 -20.84 22.44
N ARG A 346 0.88 -21.98 22.05
CA ARG A 346 1.67 -23.12 21.58
C ARG A 346 1.96 -22.95 20.10
N ASP A 347 3.23 -23.07 19.74
CA ASP A 347 3.63 -23.34 18.36
C ASP A 347 3.45 -24.83 18.06
N ALA A 348 2.67 -25.12 17.02
CA ALA A 348 2.38 -26.49 16.62
C ALA A 348 3.60 -27.21 16.02
N ASP A 349 4.52 -26.45 15.42
CA ASP A 349 5.66 -26.99 14.68
C ASP A 349 6.84 -27.22 15.61
N THR A 350 7.23 -26.21 16.40
CA THR A 350 8.35 -26.31 17.35
C THR A 350 7.96 -26.86 18.73
N LYS A 351 6.66 -26.95 19.03
CA LYS A 351 6.10 -27.27 20.36
C LYS A 351 6.44 -26.27 21.46
N VAL A 352 7.07 -25.14 21.13
CA VAL A 352 7.42 -24.08 22.07
C VAL A 352 6.15 -23.39 22.59
N MET A 353 6.16 -23.01 23.87
CA MET A 353 5.11 -22.26 24.53
C MET A 353 5.53 -20.81 24.68
N HIS A 354 4.98 -19.92 23.85
CA HIS A 354 5.26 -18.49 23.88
C HIS A 354 4.51 -17.80 25.02
N THR A 355 5.21 -16.96 25.79
CA THR A 355 4.57 -15.92 26.62
C THR A 355 4.00 -14.82 25.73
N PHE A 356 3.21 -13.91 26.31
CA PHE A 356 2.69 -12.77 25.56
C PHE A 356 3.79 -11.92 24.94
N GLU A 357 4.84 -11.63 25.70
CA GLU A 357 5.96 -10.82 25.24
C GLU A 357 6.67 -11.50 24.06
N SER A 358 6.95 -12.80 24.17
CA SER A 358 7.63 -13.55 23.11
C SER A 358 6.78 -13.75 21.85
N ILE A 359 5.45 -13.86 21.95
CA ILE A 359 4.59 -13.97 20.77
C ILE A 359 4.47 -12.62 20.05
N ILE A 360 4.39 -11.51 20.80
CA ILE A 360 4.38 -10.17 20.21
C ILE A 360 5.71 -9.87 19.52
N GLU A 361 6.85 -10.21 20.15
CA GLU A 361 8.17 -10.06 19.55
C GLU A 361 8.28 -10.87 18.25
N TRP A 362 7.81 -12.13 18.26
CA TRP A 362 7.77 -12.96 17.06
C TRP A 362 6.91 -12.35 15.96
N LEU A 363 5.68 -11.93 16.28
CA LEU A 363 4.74 -11.35 15.32
C LEU A 363 5.26 -10.02 14.76
N GLN A 364 5.91 -9.20 15.60
CA GLN A 364 6.58 -7.98 15.16
C GLN A 364 7.74 -8.30 14.20
N GLY A 365 8.56 -9.30 14.51
CA GLY A 365 9.60 -9.79 13.62
C GLY A 365 9.03 -10.23 12.26
N ARG A 366 7.96 -11.01 12.26
CA ARG A 366 7.25 -11.41 11.04
C ARG A 366 6.70 -10.21 10.28
N ALA A 367 6.01 -9.29 10.96
CA ALA A 367 5.43 -8.09 10.36
C ALA A 367 6.49 -7.25 9.62
N LEU A 368 7.68 -7.12 10.18
CA LEU A 368 8.78 -6.37 9.55
C LEU A 368 9.31 -7.03 8.26
N THR A 369 9.11 -8.34 8.07
CA THR A 369 9.46 -9.04 6.81
C THR A 369 8.43 -8.84 5.71
N LEU A 370 7.20 -8.44 6.05
CA LEU A 370 6.11 -8.19 5.10
C LEU A 370 6.29 -6.81 4.46
N LYS A 371 7.16 -6.75 3.45
CA LYS A 371 7.47 -5.51 2.71
C LYS A 371 6.56 -5.26 1.50
N LYS A 372 5.85 -6.28 1.03
CA LYS A 372 4.95 -6.22 -0.12
C LYS A 372 3.83 -7.25 -0.03
N ASN A 373 2.71 -6.98 -0.69
CA ASN A 373 1.61 -7.91 -0.96
C ASN A 373 1.40 -8.06 -2.48
N SER A 374 0.31 -8.69 -2.91
CA SER A 374 -0.01 -8.85 -4.35
C SER A 374 -0.17 -7.56 -5.14
N THR A 375 -0.42 -6.42 -4.47
CA THR A 375 -0.77 -5.15 -5.11
C THR A 375 0.29 -4.05 -4.96
N GLY A 376 1.30 -4.23 -4.11
CA GLY A 376 2.33 -3.21 -3.89
C GLY A 376 3.13 -3.40 -2.62
N ALA A 377 3.92 -2.38 -2.28
CA ALA A 377 4.67 -2.33 -1.03
C ALA A 377 3.74 -2.00 0.13
N ILE A 378 4.09 -2.50 1.30
CA ILE A 378 3.33 -2.30 2.54
C ILE A 378 4.29 -2.15 3.73
N SER A 379 3.80 -1.57 4.81
CA SER A 379 4.52 -1.50 6.08
C SER A 379 3.60 -1.94 7.20
N VAL A 380 3.97 -3.05 7.83
CA VAL A 380 3.19 -3.67 8.89
C VAL A 380 3.93 -3.58 10.22
N ARG A 381 3.18 -3.38 11.30
CA ARG A 381 3.67 -3.47 12.68
C ARG A 381 2.75 -4.38 13.49
N CYS A 382 3.27 -4.94 14.56
CA CYS A 382 2.52 -5.64 15.58
C CYS A 382 2.62 -4.87 16.90
N PHE A 383 1.52 -4.81 17.64
CA PHE A 383 1.47 -4.19 18.96
C PHE A 383 0.77 -5.11 19.96
N GLY A 384 1.38 -5.28 21.13
CA GLY A 384 0.77 -5.99 22.25
C GLY A 384 0.18 -5.01 23.25
N LEU A 385 -1.12 -5.14 23.57
CA LEU A 385 -1.78 -4.36 24.61
C LEU A 385 -2.11 -5.24 25.82
N ASP A 386 -1.43 -5.03 26.94
CA ASP A 386 -1.62 -5.80 28.18
C ASP A 386 -2.61 -5.11 29.13
N ALA A 387 -3.81 -5.67 29.22
CA ALA A 387 -4.88 -5.22 30.08
C ALA A 387 -4.88 -5.87 31.47
N THR A 388 -3.99 -6.84 31.74
CA THR A 388 -4.00 -7.59 33.02
C THR A 388 -3.62 -6.70 34.20
N ASP A 389 -4.26 -6.88 35.34
CA ASP A 389 -3.92 -6.12 36.55
C ASP A 389 -2.46 -6.38 37.00
N LYS A 390 -1.62 -5.34 36.98
CA LYS A 390 -0.24 -5.37 37.45
C LYS A 390 -0.17 -5.09 38.96
N LYS A 391 -0.98 -5.78 39.77
CA LYS A 391 -0.82 -5.66 41.23
C LYS A 391 0.59 -6.09 41.63
N PRO A 392 1.35 -5.27 42.39
CA PRO A 392 2.60 -5.73 42.98
C PRO A 392 2.28 -6.92 43.88
N SER A 393 3.13 -7.95 43.83
CA SER A 393 3.02 -9.21 44.59
C SER A 393 3.18 -9.06 46.11
N ASN A 394 2.70 -7.97 46.70
CA ASN A 394 2.72 -7.67 48.12
C ASN A 394 1.29 -7.62 48.70
N SER A 395 0.54 -8.70 48.55
CA SER A 395 -0.47 -9.04 49.55
C SER A 395 0.12 -10.10 50.48
N LYS A 396 0.73 -9.65 51.58
CA LYS A 396 0.93 -10.52 52.74
C LYS A 396 -0.42 -11.17 53.04
N LYS A 397 -0.51 -12.50 52.88
CA LYS A 397 -1.66 -13.28 53.34
C LYS A 397 -1.95 -12.87 54.80
N PRO A 398 -3.20 -12.57 55.19
CA PRO A 398 -3.53 -12.41 56.59
C PRO A 398 -3.13 -13.69 57.32
N GLN A 399 -2.25 -13.57 58.32
CA GLN A 399 -1.90 -14.69 59.20
C GLN A 399 -3.21 -15.27 59.77
N SER A 400 -3.42 -16.56 59.55
CA SER A 400 -4.54 -17.28 60.12
C SER A 400 -4.43 -17.25 61.65
N LYS A 401 -5.49 -16.79 62.33
CA LYS A 401 -5.58 -16.84 63.79
C LYS A 401 -5.45 -18.29 64.28
N PRO A 402 -4.73 -18.57 65.38
CA PRO A 402 -4.60 -19.94 65.90
C PRO A 402 -5.96 -20.48 66.34
N LYS A 403 -6.29 -21.71 65.92
CA LYS A 403 -7.49 -22.44 66.37
C LYS A 403 -7.38 -22.76 67.87
N LYS A 404 -8.38 -22.35 68.67
CA LYS A 404 -8.53 -22.77 70.07
C LYS A 404 -8.65 -24.30 70.18
N PRO A 405 -8.03 -24.96 71.17
CA PRO A 405 -8.13 -26.40 71.35
C PRO A 405 -9.53 -26.82 71.83
N LYS A 406 -10.08 -27.88 71.21
CA LYS A 406 -11.35 -28.51 71.59
C LYS A 406 -11.21 -29.20 72.95
N LYS A 407 -12.05 -28.81 73.93
CA LYS A 407 -12.21 -29.54 75.21
C LYS A 407 -12.84 -30.92 74.95
N LYS A 408 -12.19 -31.98 75.44
CA LYS A 408 -12.74 -33.35 75.48
C LYS A 408 -13.89 -33.43 76.50
N PRO A 409 -14.97 -34.20 76.23
CA PRO A 409 -16.05 -34.39 77.18
C PRO A 409 -15.63 -35.31 78.33
N LYS A 410 -15.93 -34.90 79.57
CA LYS A 410 -15.79 -35.73 80.78
C LYS A 410 -16.85 -36.83 80.78
N LYS A 411 -16.43 -38.09 80.97
CA LYS A 411 -17.30 -39.23 81.28
C LYS A 411 -17.98 -38.99 82.63
N ARG A 412 -19.31 -39.15 82.69
CA ARG A 412 -20.07 -39.28 83.94
C ARG A 412 -19.90 -40.72 84.48
N LYS A 413 -19.51 -40.84 85.74
CA LYS A 413 -19.92 -41.92 86.64
C LYS A 413 -20.85 -41.30 87.65
#